data_AF-A0A412XP43-F1
#
_entry.id   AF-A0A412XP43-F1
#
_cell.length_a   1.000
_cell.length_b   1.000
_cell.length_c   1.000
_cell.angle_alpha   90.00
_cell.angle_beta   90.00
_cell.angle_gamma   90.00
#
_symmetry.space_group_name_H-M   'P 1'
#
loop_
_entity.id
_entity.type
_entity.pdbx_description
1 polymer ?
#
loop_
_entity_poly.entity_id
_entity_poly.type
_entity_poly.pdbx_seq_one_letter_code
_entity_poly.pdbx_strand_id
1 'polypeptide(L)'
;MSPDRAHENQEELDAETPSTPESIALTFFDADPGLVFLLEDFKDAYTAYARISDTKLPSFESMKLAEGHPTGTFDAIVLAIRQGGSNTAEALDATRLSALSAIAQHGTRLYAIVETDGTDPEAARGVLARLQRNAQTGNILWGGATVLAMGGLSAKLCGSPRMGALRRPFSEAIDKLVGAVRMGCSVKRAQQLGGADVSVFDSDGAVMAKPAPPAPLWHLVAAHQNHP
;
A
#
# COMPACT_ATOMS: atom_id res chain seq x y z
N MET A 1 25.09 -12.29 0.33
CA MET A 1 25.00 -10.81 0.38
C MET A 1 24.97 -10.41 1.85
N SER A 2 25.91 -9.56 2.29
CA SER A 2 25.90 -9.07 3.68
C SER A 2 24.66 -8.21 3.94
N PRO A 3 24.00 -8.33 5.10
CA PRO A 3 22.84 -7.52 5.47
C PRO A 3 23.13 -6.01 5.46
N ASP A 4 24.38 -5.59 5.72
CA ASP A 4 24.80 -4.16 5.65
C ASP A 4 24.54 -3.50 4.31
N ARG A 5 24.81 -4.19 3.19
CA ARG A 5 24.62 -3.61 1.85
C ARG A 5 23.16 -3.37 1.49
N ALA A 6 22.22 -4.13 2.09
CA ALA A 6 20.80 -3.92 1.84
C ALA A 6 20.27 -2.68 2.56
N HIS A 7 20.82 -2.38 3.74
CA HIS A 7 20.51 -1.17 4.49
C HIS A 7 21.12 0.08 3.83
N GLU A 8 22.38 0.05 3.40
CA GLU A 8 23.04 1.16 2.70
C GLU A 8 22.33 1.54 1.39
N ASN A 9 21.92 0.55 0.57
CA ASN A 9 21.19 0.84 -0.67
C ASN A 9 19.80 1.45 -0.44
N GLN A 10 19.13 1.10 0.68
CA GLN A 10 17.83 1.68 1.02
C GLN A 10 17.98 3.12 1.55
N GLU A 11 19.04 3.41 2.31
CA GLU A 11 19.36 4.77 2.76
C GLU A 11 19.72 5.71 1.59
N GLU A 12 20.39 5.20 0.56
CA GLU A 12 20.69 5.96 -0.66
C GLU A 12 19.43 6.22 -1.50
N LEU A 13 18.51 5.25 -1.57
CA LEU A 13 17.18 5.39 -2.19
C LEU A 13 16.20 6.27 -1.42
N ASP A 14 16.38 6.40 -0.10
CA ASP A 14 15.64 7.30 0.79
C ASP A 14 16.26 8.73 0.81
N ALA A 15 17.48 8.88 0.29
CA ALA A 15 18.18 10.15 0.13
C ALA A 15 17.87 10.86 -1.20
N GLU A 16 17.21 10.20 -2.15
CA GLU A 16 16.73 10.82 -3.38
C GLU A 16 15.82 12.01 -3.09
N THR A 17 15.96 13.06 -3.92
CA THR A 17 15.13 14.26 -3.78
C THR A 17 13.66 13.89 -4.04
N PRO A 18 12.75 14.15 -3.09
CA PRO A 18 11.35 13.81 -3.25
C PRO A 18 10.78 14.51 -4.50
N SER A 19 10.21 13.74 -5.44
CA SER A 19 9.58 14.26 -6.64
C SER A 19 8.14 13.78 -6.71
N THR A 20 7.19 14.70 -6.68
CA THR A 20 5.77 14.36 -6.80
C THR A 20 5.50 13.64 -8.12
N PRO A 21 4.88 12.45 -8.10
CA PRO A 21 4.58 11.70 -9.32
C PRO A 21 3.56 12.44 -10.18
N GLU A 22 3.73 12.41 -11.50
CA GLU A 22 2.75 12.94 -12.46
C GLU A 22 1.76 11.87 -12.90
N SER A 23 2.14 10.59 -12.81
CA SER A 23 1.36 9.41 -13.19
C SER A 23 1.40 8.32 -12.12
N ILE A 24 0.22 7.81 -11.75
CA ILE A 24 0.06 6.78 -10.72
C ILE A 24 -0.83 5.64 -11.24
N ALA A 25 -0.29 4.42 -11.24
CA ALA A 25 -1.07 3.21 -11.46
C ALA A 25 -1.68 2.70 -10.14
N LEU A 26 -2.99 2.46 -10.14
CA LEU A 26 -3.72 1.82 -9.04
C LEU A 26 -4.01 0.37 -9.46
N THR A 27 -3.30 -0.58 -8.86
CA THR A 27 -3.25 -1.95 -9.39
C THR A 27 -3.67 -3.01 -8.39
N PHE A 28 -4.18 -4.13 -8.90
CA PHE A 28 -4.52 -5.33 -8.13
C PHE A 28 -4.37 -6.56 -9.02
N PHE A 29 -4.07 -7.73 -8.44
CA PHE A 29 -4.03 -8.98 -9.19
C PHE A 29 -5.41 -9.63 -9.29
N ASP A 30 -6.13 -9.66 -8.17
CA ASP A 30 -7.40 -10.34 -8.04
C ASP A 30 -8.53 -9.32 -8.00
N ALA A 31 -9.58 -9.56 -8.80
CA ALA A 31 -10.74 -8.68 -8.89
C ALA A 31 -11.61 -8.81 -7.63
N ASP A 32 -11.10 -8.28 -6.53
CA ASP A 32 -11.73 -8.28 -5.22
C ASP A 32 -12.34 -6.91 -4.91
N PRO A 33 -13.65 -6.83 -4.58
CA PRO A 33 -14.31 -5.55 -4.30
C PRO A 33 -13.69 -4.76 -3.15
N GLY A 34 -13.13 -5.45 -2.16
CA GLY A 34 -12.44 -4.87 -1.02
C GLY A 34 -11.12 -4.20 -1.40
N LEU A 35 -10.33 -4.85 -2.26
CA LEU A 35 -9.09 -4.26 -2.79
C LEU A 35 -9.38 -3.06 -3.71
N VAL A 36 -10.41 -3.15 -4.55
CA VAL A 36 -10.85 -2.02 -5.38
C VAL A 36 -11.28 -0.84 -4.50
N PHE A 37 -12.10 -1.09 -3.49
CA PHE A 37 -12.51 -0.08 -2.52
C PHE A 37 -11.31 0.60 -1.84
N LEU A 38 -10.27 -0.14 -1.47
CA LEU A 38 -9.07 0.41 -0.86
C LEU A 38 -8.27 1.33 -1.79
N LEU A 39 -8.20 1.00 -3.07
CA LEU A 39 -7.57 1.85 -4.09
C LEU A 39 -8.39 3.12 -4.35
N GLU A 40 -9.72 3.00 -4.38
CA GLU A 40 -10.62 4.16 -4.44
C GLU A 40 -10.46 5.06 -3.21
N ASP A 41 -10.38 4.48 -2.03
CA ASP A 41 -10.16 5.22 -0.78
C ASP A 41 -8.81 5.95 -0.78
N PHE A 42 -7.76 5.31 -1.29
CA PHE A 42 -6.47 5.97 -1.51
C PHE A 42 -6.58 7.17 -2.45
N LYS A 43 -7.24 7.00 -3.60
CA LYS A 43 -7.43 8.05 -4.61
C LYS A 43 -8.26 9.23 -4.07
N ASP A 44 -9.31 8.94 -3.30
CA ASP A 44 -10.16 9.95 -2.69
C ASP A 44 -9.40 10.77 -1.66
N ALA A 45 -8.61 10.14 -0.80
CA ALA A 45 -7.73 10.85 0.14
C ALA A 45 -6.69 11.70 -0.58
N TYR A 46 -5.99 11.14 -1.58
CA TYR A 46 -5.04 11.90 -2.38
C TYR A 46 -5.72 13.15 -2.96
N THR A 47 -6.90 12.97 -3.56
CA THR A 47 -7.66 14.04 -4.20
C THR A 47 -8.07 15.11 -3.20
N ALA A 48 -8.55 14.71 -2.02
CA ALA A 48 -8.91 15.63 -0.95
C ALA A 48 -7.71 16.46 -0.50
N TYR A 49 -6.57 15.82 -0.24
CA TYR A 49 -5.37 16.53 0.19
C TYR A 49 -4.79 17.43 -0.90
N ALA A 50 -4.84 17.02 -2.16
CA ALA A 50 -4.39 17.85 -3.28
C ALA A 50 -5.24 19.12 -3.44
N ARG A 51 -6.56 19.03 -3.21
CA ARG A 51 -7.45 20.19 -3.18
C ARG A 51 -7.13 21.12 -2.01
N ILE A 52 -6.91 20.57 -0.81
CA ILE A 52 -6.62 21.35 0.40
C ILE A 52 -5.31 22.12 0.26
N SER A 53 -4.28 21.52 -0.35
CA SER A 53 -2.97 22.16 -0.52
C SER A 53 -2.78 22.88 -1.86
N ASP A 54 -3.83 22.99 -2.68
CA ASP A 54 -3.78 23.59 -4.02
C ASP A 54 -2.66 23.02 -4.91
N THR A 55 -2.50 21.68 -4.92
CA THR A 55 -1.50 20.98 -5.74
C THR A 55 -2.14 20.29 -6.93
N LYS A 56 -1.44 20.25 -8.06
CA LYS A 56 -1.86 19.52 -9.27
C LYS A 56 -2.12 18.04 -8.96
N LEU A 57 -3.20 17.50 -9.52
CA LEU A 57 -3.48 16.06 -9.47
C LEU A 57 -2.67 15.32 -10.53
N PRO A 58 -2.10 14.14 -10.20
CA PRO A 58 -1.53 13.25 -11.20
C PRO A 58 -2.63 12.58 -12.02
N SER A 59 -2.23 11.97 -13.14
CA SER A 59 -3.09 11.00 -13.81
C SER A 59 -3.17 9.72 -12.97
N PHE A 60 -4.40 9.23 -12.76
CA PHE A 60 -4.64 7.94 -12.11
C PHE A 60 -5.17 6.95 -13.13
N GLU A 61 -4.53 5.79 -13.22
CA GLU A 61 -4.99 4.67 -14.04
C GLU A 61 -5.24 3.44 -13.17
N SER A 62 -6.49 2.99 -13.12
CA SER A 62 -6.84 1.76 -12.39
C SER A 62 -6.78 0.56 -13.33
N MET A 63 -6.05 -0.49 -12.93
CA MET A 63 -5.90 -1.68 -13.76
C MET A 63 -5.79 -2.97 -12.95
N LYS A 64 -6.36 -4.03 -13.50
CA LYS A 64 -6.07 -5.39 -13.07
C LYS A 64 -4.78 -5.85 -13.74
N LEU A 65 -3.80 -6.28 -12.95
CA LEU A 65 -2.61 -6.93 -13.45
C LEU A 65 -2.99 -8.33 -13.92
N ALA A 66 -3.02 -8.53 -15.23
CA ALA A 66 -3.24 -9.81 -15.89
C ALA A 66 -2.05 -10.14 -16.82
N GLU A 67 -1.98 -11.39 -17.27
CA GLU A 67 -1.11 -11.76 -18.40
C GLU A 67 -1.54 -10.99 -19.66
N GLY A 68 -0.60 -10.32 -20.31
CA GLY A 68 -0.88 -9.35 -21.38
C GLY A 68 -0.76 -7.92 -20.85
N HIS A 69 0.45 -7.37 -20.99
CA HIS A 69 0.89 -6.14 -20.36
C HIS A 69 0.02 -4.95 -20.74
N PRO A 70 -0.41 -4.10 -19.80
CA PRO A 70 -0.82 -2.76 -20.17
C PRO A 70 0.41 -2.00 -20.66
N THR A 71 0.24 -1.31 -21.78
CA THR A 71 1.23 -0.38 -22.33
C THR A 71 1.11 0.94 -21.57
N GLY A 72 1.98 1.16 -20.58
CA GLY A 72 2.06 2.43 -19.87
C GLY A 72 3.27 2.44 -18.95
N THR A 73 3.95 3.59 -18.84
CA THR A 73 5.01 3.81 -17.85
C THR A 73 4.46 4.75 -16.77
N PHE A 74 4.68 4.41 -15.50
CA PHE A 74 4.17 5.18 -14.37
C PHE A 74 5.29 5.63 -13.45
N ASP A 75 5.14 6.80 -12.85
CA ASP A 75 6.08 7.31 -11.84
C ASP A 75 5.91 6.56 -10.51
N ALA A 76 4.67 6.21 -10.17
CA ALA A 76 4.35 5.41 -9.00
C ALA A 76 3.33 4.31 -9.30
N ILE A 77 3.47 3.19 -8.59
CA ILE A 77 2.51 2.09 -8.60
C ILE A 77 1.99 1.91 -7.17
N VAL A 78 0.68 1.87 -6.99
CA VAL A 78 0.01 1.51 -5.74
C VAL A 78 -0.68 0.17 -5.94
N LEU A 79 -0.10 -0.88 -5.37
CA LEU A 79 -0.61 -2.25 -5.47
C LEU A 79 -1.48 -2.59 -4.26
N ALA A 80 -2.74 -2.92 -4.49
CA ALA A 80 -3.59 -3.54 -3.48
C ALA A 80 -3.51 -5.07 -3.59
N ILE A 81 -3.27 -5.73 -2.46
CA ILE A 81 -3.18 -7.20 -2.36
C ILE A 81 -3.82 -7.68 -1.06
N ARG A 82 -4.47 -8.84 -1.13
CA ARG A 82 -4.96 -9.55 0.06
C ARG A 82 -3.95 -10.61 0.47
N GLN A 83 -3.64 -10.61 1.75
CA GLN A 83 -2.88 -11.65 2.43
C GLN A 83 -3.85 -12.58 3.17
N GLY A 84 -4.03 -13.79 2.61
CA GLY A 84 -5.01 -14.77 3.06
C GLY A 84 -4.62 -16.22 2.79
N GLY A 85 -5.12 -17.16 3.60
CA GLY A 85 -4.92 -18.61 3.45
C GLY A 85 -3.55 -19.17 3.87
N SER A 86 -3.42 -20.51 3.95
CA SER A 86 -2.21 -21.21 4.44
C SER A 86 -1.00 -21.14 3.51
N ASN A 87 -1.06 -20.37 2.42
CA ASN A 87 -0.01 -20.31 1.43
C ASN A 87 0.27 -18.86 1.01
N THR A 88 0.95 -18.11 1.90
CA THR A 88 1.70 -16.87 1.58
C THR A 88 2.54 -16.97 0.31
N ALA A 89 2.91 -18.19 -0.11
CA ALA A 89 3.62 -18.47 -1.36
C ALA A 89 2.76 -18.24 -2.62
N GLU A 90 1.45 -18.51 -2.57
CA GLU A 90 0.55 -18.43 -3.74
C GLU A 90 0.09 -17.01 -4.06
N ALA A 91 -0.09 -16.14 -3.07
CA ALA A 91 -0.62 -14.79 -3.30
C ALA A 91 0.27 -13.91 -4.20
N LEU A 92 1.59 -14.17 -4.25
CA LEU A 92 2.55 -13.32 -4.98
C LEU A 92 3.65 -14.15 -5.66
N ASP A 93 3.28 -15.10 -6.50
CA ASP A 93 4.23 -15.92 -7.27
C ASP A 93 5.10 -15.12 -8.26
N ALA A 94 6.01 -15.82 -8.94
CA ALA A 94 6.92 -15.21 -9.91
C ALA A 94 6.18 -14.57 -11.10
N THR A 95 5.03 -15.10 -11.51
CA THR A 95 4.21 -14.56 -12.60
C THR A 95 3.63 -13.21 -12.22
N ARG A 96 3.02 -13.10 -11.04
CA ARG A 96 2.49 -11.84 -10.50
C ARG A 96 3.58 -10.78 -10.30
N LEU A 97 4.74 -11.18 -9.76
CA LEU A 97 5.89 -10.29 -9.62
C LEU A 97 6.42 -9.81 -10.99
N SER A 98 6.47 -10.70 -11.98
CA SER A 98 6.86 -10.35 -13.34
C SER A 98 5.88 -9.35 -13.98
N ALA A 99 4.57 -9.57 -13.83
CA ALA A 99 3.54 -8.66 -14.32
C ALA A 99 3.63 -7.27 -13.68
N LEU A 100 3.94 -7.21 -12.37
CA LEU A 100 4.20 -5.95 -11.68
C LEU A 100 5.44 -5.23 -12.23
N SER A 101 6.52 -5.97 -12.46
CA SER A 101 7.76 -5.42 -13.03
C SER A 101 7.62 -4.98 -14.47
N ALA A 102 6.71 -5.57 -15.25
CA ALA A 102 6.47 -5.23 -16.65
C ALA A 102 5.86 -3.83 -16.86
N ILE A 103 5.20 -3.27 -15.84
CA ILE A 103 4.57 -1.93 -15.90
C ILE A 103 5.44 -0.84 -15.24
N ALA A 104 6.62 -1.21 -14.75
CA ALA A 104 7.55 -0.31 -14.09
C ALA A 104 8.69 0.09 -15.02
N GLN A 105 9.15 1.33 -14.89
CA GLN A 105 10.36 1.86 -15.50
C GLN A 105 11.41 2.18 -14.44
N HIS A 106 12.63 2.52 -14.87
CA HIS A 106 13.65 3.00 -13.94
C HIS A 106 13.15 4.21 -13.16
N GLY A 107 13.19 4.13 -11.83
CA GLY A 107 12.71 5.18 -10.94
C GLY A 107 11.23 5.08 -10.56
N THR A 108 10.47 4.12 -11.13
CA THR A 108 9.09 3.87 -10.68
C THR A 108 9.10 3.46 -9.21
N ARG A 109 8.32 4.14 -8.37
CA ARG A 109 8.21 3.81 -6.95
C ARG A 109 6.97 2.95 -6.66
N LEU A 110 7.20 1.78 -6.07
CA LEU A 110 6.15 0.83 -5.70
C LEU A 110 5.71 1.00 -4.24
N TYR A 111 4.42 1.18 -4.07
CA TYR A 111 3.74 1.22 -2.78
C TYR A 111 2.73 0.08 -2.70
N ALA A 112 2.47 -0.42 -1.50
CA ALA A 112 1.50 -1.49 -1.29
C ALA A 112 0.42 -1.14 -0.27
N ILE A 113 -0.81 -1.57 -0.54
CA ILE A 113 -1.91 -1.67 0.43
C ILE A 113 -2.18 -3.16 0.62
N VAL A 114 -1.85 -3.68 1.80
CA VAL A 114 -2.03 -5.10 2.11
C VAL A 114 -3.21 -5.25 3.06
N GLU A 115 -4.27 -5.93 2.64
CA GLU A 115 -5.34 -6.35 3.56
C GLU A 115 -5.04 -7.75 4.09
N THR A 116 -5.17 -7.99 5.40
CA THR A 116 -5.07 -9.36 5.95
C THR A 116 -6.44 -9.97 6.20
N ASP A 117 -6.56 -11.29 6.01
CA ASP A 117 -7.75 -12.09 6.38
C ASP A 117 -7.99 -12.18 7.88
N GLY A 118 -6.94 -11.91 8.68
CA GLY A 118 -7.02 -11.81 10.14
C GLY A 118 -7.00 -10.36 10.63
N THR A 119 -6.93 -10.22 11.95
CA THR A 119 -6.75 -8.93 12.64
C THR A 119 -5.31 -8.73 13.14
N ASP A 120 -4.41 -9.64 12.76
CA ASP A 120 -2.98 -9.53 13.00
C ASP A 120 -2.24 -9.03 11.73
N PRO A 121 -1.76 -7.77 11.71
CA PRO A 121 -1.03 -7.22 10.58
C PRO A 121 0.34 -7.89 10.37
N GLU A 122 0.90 -8.54 11.39
CA GLU A 122 2.19 -9.26 11.26
C GLU A 122 2.11 -10.43 10.26
N ALA A 123 0.90 -10.93 9.98
CA ALA A 123 0.68 -11.91 8.92
C ALA A 123 1.13 -11.42 7.53
N ALA A 124 1.25 -10.10 7.30
CA ALA A 124 1.67 -9.52 6.04
C ALA A 124 3.18 -9.51 5.79
N ARG A 125 4.02 -9.77 6.80
CA ARG A 125 5.49 -9.64 6.69
C ARG A 125 6.09 -10.45 5.54
N GLY A 126 5.57 -11.66 5.31
CA GLY A 126 6.02 -12.51 4.22
C GLY A 126 5.79 -11.88 2.84
N VAL A 127 4.63 -11.26 2.62
CA VAL A 127 4.31 -10.56 1.36
C VAL A 127 5.15 -9.30 1.19
N LEU A 128 5.31 -8.51 2.26
CA LEU A 128 6.12 -7.29 2.24
C LEU A 128 7.58 -7.59 1.87
N ALA A 129 8.18 -8.61 2.50
CA ALA A 129 9.54 -9.03 2.20
C ALA A 129 9.72 -9.50 0.76
N ARG A 130 8.69 -10.10 0.14
CA ARG A 130 8.73 -10.51 -1.28
C ARG A 130 8.63 -9.31 -2.22
N LEU A 131 7.73 -8.36 -1.94
CA LEU A 131 7.59 -7.13 -2.72
C LEU A 131 8.86 -6.27 -2.66
N GLN A 132 9.39 -6.06 -1.45
CA GLN A 132 10.62 -5.31 -1.25
C GLN A 132 11.80 -5.97 -1.97
N ARG A 133 11.94 -7.30 -1.87
CA ARG A 133 13.00 -8.03 -2.59
C ARG A 133 12.84 -7.91 -4.10
N ASN A 134 11.62 -8.03 -4.62
CA ASN A 134 11.37 -7.86 -6.05
C ASN A 134 11.76 -6.45 -6.53
N ALA A 135 11.42 -5.43 -5.75
CA ALA A 135 11.82 -4.05 -6.04
C ALA A 135 13.35 -3.91 -6.04
N GLN A 136 14.05 -4.41 -5.01
CA GLN A 136 15.51 -4.37 -4.90
C GLN A 136 16.24 -5.10 -6.05
N THR A 137 15.67 -6.18 -6.59
CA THR A 137 16.24 -6.91 -7.72
C THR A 137 15.85 -6.36 -9.09
N GLY A 138 14.86 -5.48 -9.13
CA GLY A 138 14.31 -4.90 -10.36
C GLY A 138 14.68 -3.43 -10.54
N ASN A 139 14.04 -2.78 -11.52
CA ASN A 139 14.19 -1.34 -11.78
C ASN A 139 13.23 -0.47 -10.96
N ILE A 140 12.73 -0.98 -9.82
CA ILE A 140 11.64 -0.39 -9.04
C ILE A 140 12.17 0.08 -7.70
N LEU A 141 11.78 1.28 -7.29
CA LEU A 141 12.08 1.79 -5.96
C LEU A 141 11.03 1.32 -4.96
N TRP A 142 11.46 0.74 -3.84
CA TRP A 142 10.51 0.41 -2.78
C TRP A 142 10.03 1.68 -2.06
N GLY A 143 8.73 1.93 -2.08
CA GLY A 143 8.06 3.06 -1.45
C GLY A 143 7.50 2.75 -0.06
N GLY A 144 7.44 1.49 0.35
CA GLY A 144 6.82 1.07 1.61
C GLY A 144 5.36 0.63 1.43
N ALA A 145 4.69 0.37 2.54
CA ALA A 145 3.34 -0.19 2.52
C ALA A 145 2.46 0.33 3.65
N THR A 146 1.16 0.11 3.53
CA THR A 146 0.23 0.07 4.65
C THR A 146 -0.39 -1.32 4.75
N VAL A 147 -0.45 -1.87 5.96
CA VAL A 147 -1.12 -3.15 6.24
C VAL A 147 -2.37 -2.88 7.04
N LEU A 148 -3.49 -3.38 6.55
CA LEU A 148 -4.81 -3.15 7.10
C LEU A 148 -5.36 -4.49 7.61
N ALA A 149 -5.33 -4.68 8.92
CA ALA A 149 -5.76 -5.93 9.54
C ALA A 149 -7.29 -6.03 9.69
N MET A 150 -7.99 -5.93 8.56
CA MET A 150 -9.45 -5.79 8.49
C MET A 150 -10.20 -7.12 8.46
N GLY A 151 -9.51 -8.26 8.50
CA GLY A 151 -10.16 -9.56 8.50
C GLY A 151 -10.80 -9.94 7.16
N GLY A 152 -10.35 -9.37 6.04
CA GLY A 152 -11.00 -9.50 4.73
C GLY A 152 -12.35 -8.77 4.61
N LEU A 153 -12.65 -7.82 5.50
CA LEU A 153 -13.94 -7.14 5.59
C LEU A 153 -13.95 -5.72 4.99
N SER A 154 -12.89 -5.31 4.30
CA SER A 154 -12.78 -4.01 3.61
C SER A 154 -14.03 -3.62 2.82
N ALA A 155 -14.55 -4.53 2.00
CA ALA A 155 -15.74 -4.29 1.18
C ALA A 155 -16.99 -3.94 2.02
N LYS A 156 -17.12 -4.49 3.23
CA LYS A 156 -18.24 -4.19 4.15
C LYS A 156 -18.13 -2.82 4.81
N LEU A 157 -16.95 -2.20 4.74
CA LEU A 157 -16.74 -0.85 5.22
C LEU A 157 -17.03 0.20 4.14
N CYS A 158 -17.36 -0.24 2.92
CA CYS A 158 -17.81 0.66 1.87
C CYS A 158 -19.02 1.49 2.36
N GLY A 159 -18.94 2.81 2.18
CA GLY A 159 -19.95 3.76 2.66
C GLY A 159 -19.81 4.20 4.12
N SER A 160 -19.00 3.55 4.95
CA SER A 160 -18.77 4.04 6.32
C SER A 160 -17.80 5.23 6.35
N PRO A 161 -17.94 6.20 7.29
CA PRO A 161 -17.12 7.41 7.28
C PRO A 161 -15.63 7.12 7.53
N ARG A 162 -14.72 7.74 6.76
CA ARG A 162 -13.26 7.61 6.94
C ARG A 162 -12.80 7.92 8.36
N MET A 163 -13.33 9.00 8.94
CA MET A 163 -13.02 9.42 10.32
C MET A 163 -13.98 8.83 11.37
N GLY A 164 -14.76 7.82 11.00
CA GLY A 164 -15.63 7.07 11.92
C GLY A 164 -14.87 6.00 12.70
N ALA A 165 -15.42 5.56 13.83
CA ALA A 165 -14.76 4.64 14.75
C ALA A 165 -14.26 3.33 14.12
N LEU A 166 -14.95 2.84 13.08
CA LEU A 166 -14.63 1.56 12.43
C LEU A 166 -13.51 1.66 11.39
N ARG A 167 -13.41 2.80 10.71
CA ARG A 167 -12.46 2.99 9.60
C ARG A 167 -11.25 3.82 9.97
N ARG A 168 -11.34 4.64 11.01
CA ARG A 168 -10.32 5.63 11.36
C ARG A 168 -8.89 5.07 11.39
N PRO A 169 -8.59 3.94 12.07
CA PRO A 169 -7.22 3.41 12.09
C PRO A 169 -6.70 3.06 10.69
N PHE A 170 -7.57 2.54 9.82
CA PHE A 170 -7.21 2.14 8.46
C PHE A 170 -7.08 3.36 7.53
N SER A 171 -7.99 4.33 7.64
CA SER A 171 -7.93 5.58 6.88
C SER A 171 -6.71 6.41 7.26
N GLU A 172 -6.32 6.48 8.54
CA GLU A 172 -5.09 7.15 8.97
C GLU A 172 -3.84 6.47 8.38
N ALA A 173 -3.86 5.15 8.22
CA ALA A 173 -2.76 4.41 7.61
C ALA A 173 -2.68 4.63 6.08
N ILE A 174 -3.83 4.70 5.40
CA ILE A 174 -3.92 5.13 3.99
C ILE A 174 -3.42 6.57 3.83
N ASP A 175 -3.77 7.48 4.74
CA ASP A 175 -3.33 8.87 4.68
C ASP A 175 -1.82 9.01 4.78
N LYS A 176 -1.16 8.18 5.60
CA LYS A 176 0.31 8.10 5.66
C LYS A 176 0.92 7.63 4.34
N LEU A 177 0.31 6.62 3.70
CA LEU A 177 0.73 6.16 2.37
C LEU A 177 0.54 7.27 1.33
N VAL A 178 -0.60 7.96 1.34
CA VAL A 178 -0.88 9.10 0.46
C VAL A 178 0.17 10.20 0.65
N GLY A 179 0.53 10.53 1.88
CA GLY A 179 1.58 11.51 2.18
C GLY A 179 2.91 11.13 1.52
N ALA A 180 3.30 9.86 1.61
CA ALA A 180 4.51 9.33 0.98
C ALA A 180 4.47 9.42 -0.55
N VAL A 181 3.37 8.95 -1.15
CA VAL A 181 3.18 8.97 -2.61
C VAL A 181 3.19 10.41 -3.13
N ARG A 182 2.56 11.36 -2.44
CA ARG A 182 2.54 12.78 -2.82
C ARG A 182 3.92 13.42 -2.77
N MET A 183 4.74 13.03 -1.80
CA MET A 183 6.13 13.47 -1.72
C MET A 183 7.03 12.72 -2.70
N GLY A 184 6.61 11.57 -3.22
CA GLY A 184 7.44 10.74 -4.09
C GLY A 184 8.60 10.06 -3.36
N CYS A 185 8.46 9.83 -2.05
CA CYS A 185 9.48 9.22 -1.21
C CYS A 185 8.92 8.00 -0.45
N SER A 186 9.78 7.24 0.23
CA SER A 186 9.31 6.10 1.02
C SER A 186 8.40 6.53 2.17
N VAL A 187 7.52 5.64 2.61
CA VAL A 187 6.64 5.87 3.78
C VAL A 187 7.45 6.24 5.01
N LYS A 188 8.56 5.53 5.25
CA LYS A 188 9.50 5.86 6.33
C LYS A 188 10.02 7.29 6.21
N ARG A 189 10.51 7.68 5.03
CA ARG A 189 11.02 9.03 4.79
C ARG A 189 9.94 10.10 4.96
N ALA A 190 8.74 9.85 4.46
CA ALA A 190 7.58 10.72 4.61
C ALA A 190 7.22 10.97 6.08
N GLN A 191 7.20 9.92 6.90
CA GLN A 191 6.94 10.03 8.33
C GLN A 191 8.06 10.78 9.05
N GLN A 192 9.32 10.55 8.69
CA GLN A 192 10.46 11.28 9.22
C GLN A 192 10.37 12.79 8.92
N LEU A 193 10.01 13.15 7.68
CA LEU A 193 9.80 14.55 7.28
C LEU A 193 8.63 15.20 8.04
N GLY A 194 7.62 14.40 8.39
CA GLY A 194 6.52 14.80 9.26
C GLY A 194 6.87 14.88 10.75
N GLY A 195 8.12 14.60 11.13
CA GLY A 195 8.60 14.65 12.52
C GLY A 195 8.27 13.41 13.35
N ALA A 196 7.83 12.30 12.74
CA ALA A 196 7.59 11.06 13.45
C ALA A 196 8.90 10.37 13.84
N ASP A 197 8.88 9.67 14.97
CA ASP A 197 9.96 8.75 15.32
C ASP A 197 9.88 7.51 14.40
N VAL A 198 10.88 7.39 13.53
CA VAL A 198 10.95 6.30 12.55
C VAL A 198 11.77 5.10 13.03
N SER A 199 12.23 5.09 14.28
CA SER A 199 12.84 3.89 14.87
C SER A 199 11.84 2.75 15.05
N VAL A 200 10.54 3.07 15.02
CA VAL A 200 9.43 2.12 15.13
C VAL A 200 9.15 1.43 13.79
N PHE A 201 9.70 1.93 12.68
CA PHE A 201 9.57 1.27 11.39
C PHE A 201 10.56 0.12 11.26
N ASP A 202 10.04 -1.05 10.92
CA ASP A 202 10.87 -2.17 10.49
C ASP A 202 11.50 -1.93 9.12
N SER A 203 12.33 -2.87 8.68
CA SER A 203 13.04 -2.81 7.39
C SER A 203 12.12 -2.75 6.17
N ASP A 204 10.87 -3.20 6.30
CA ASP A 204 9.88 -3.15 5.22
C ASP A 204 9.22 -1.76 5.04
N GLY A 205 9.42 -0.83 5.99
CA GLY A 205 8.86 0.52 5.92
C GLY A 205 7.33 0.55 5.96
N ALA A 206 6.67 -0.47 6.52
CA ALA A 206 5.22 -0.58 6.53
C ALA A 206 4.56 0.09 7.73
N VAL A 207 3.40 0.72 7.50
CA VAL A 207 2.48 1.17 8.55
C VAL A 207 1.49 0.06 8.86
N MET A 208 1.47 -0.41 10.12
CA MET A 208 0.56 -1.47 10.56
C MET A 208 -0.69 -0.90 11.21
N ALA A 209 -1.86 -1.18 10.66
CA ALA A 209 -3.16 -0.75 11.18
C ALA A 209 -3.97 -1.93 11.69
N LYS A 210 -4.43 -1.82 12.93
CA LYS A 210 -5.34 -2.76 13.59
C LYS A 210 -6.73 -2.14 13.77
N PRO A 211 -7.79 -2.94 13.80
CA PRO A 211 -9.12 -2.44 14.13
C PRO A 211 -9.11 -1.81 15.52
N ALA A 212 -9.87 -0.73 15.70
CA ALA A 212 -10.03 -0.11 17.01
C ALA A 212 -10.75 -1.04 18.01
N PRO A 213 -11.81 -1.78 17.62
CA PRO A 213 -12.37 -2.83 18.46
C PRO A 213 -11.41 -4.03 18.58
N PRO A 214 -11.38 -4.72 19.75
CA PRO A 214 -10.72 -6.01 19.90
C PRO A 214 -11.17 -7.03 18.84
N ALA A 215 -10.27 -7.92 18.42
CA ALA A 215 -10.50 -8.86 17.32
C ALA A 215 -11.84 -9.65 17.37
N PRO A 216 -12.28 -10.20 18.52
CA PRO A 216 -13.57 -10.89 18.58
C PRO A 216 -14.77 -9.97 18.30
N LEU A 217 -14.68 -8.71 18.75
CA LEU A 217 -15.71 -7.70 18.52
C LEU A 217 -15.66 -7.14 17.10
N TRP A 218 -14.47 -7.08 16.50
CA TRP A 218 -14.29 -6.62 15.12
C TRP A 218 -15.13 -7.45 14.14
N HIS A 219 -15.01 -8.78 14.18
CA HIS A 219 -15.75 -9.64 13.27
C HIS A 219 -17.27 -9.52 13.45
N LEU A 220 -17.74 -9.34 14.68
CA LEU A 220 -19.16 -9.10 14.96
C LEU A 220 -19.62 -7.77 14.37
N VAL A 221 -18.94 -6.67 14.70
CA VAL A 221 -19.33 -5.33 14.28
C VAL A 221 -19.24 -5.16 12.76
N ALA A 222 -18.16 -5.64 12.15
CA ALA A 222 -17.98 -5.56 10.70
C ALA A 222 -18.93 -6.51 9.94
N ALA A 223 -19.40 -7.61 10.55
CA ALA A 223 -20.42 -8.46 9.95
C ALA A 223 -21.80 -7.78 9.89
N HIS A 224 -22.13 -6.92 10.86
CA HIS A 224 -23.43 -6.24 10.96
C HIS A 224 -23.59 -4.99 10.08
N GLN A 225 -22.52 -4.53 9.40
CA GLN A 225 -22.56 -3.34 8.52
C GLN A 225 -23.41 -3.51 7.25
N ASN A 226 -24.06 -4.67 7.03
CA ASN A 226 -24.95 -4.97 5.90
C ASN A 226 -26.45 -4.75 6.21
N HIS A 227 -26.82 -3.67 6.91
CA HIS A 227 -28.22 -3.26 6.98
C HIS A 227 -28.36 -1.76 6.71
N PRO A 228 -29.06 -1.35 5.62
CA PRO A 228 -29.48 0.03 5.44
C PRO A 228 -30.49 0.47 6.52
#